data_AF-A0A940DMB3-F1
#
_entry.id   AF-A0A940DMB3-F1
#
_cell.length_a   1.000
_cell.length_b   1.000
_cell.length_c   1.000
_cell.angle_alpha   90.00
_cell.angle_beta   90.00
_cell.angle_gamma   90.00
#
_symmetry.space_group_name_H-M   'P 1'
#
loop_
_entity.id
_entity.type
_entity.pdbx_description
1 polymer ?
#
loop_
_entity_poly.entity_id
_entity_poly.type
_entity_poly.pdbx_seq_one_letter_code
_entity_poly.pdbx_strand_id
1 'polypeptide(L)'
;MKKTLIAAAVMGFSLAVSAQEPASRIALTPYVFHDIESIPHAASSALERKLVSMATANGFAGTSDVFVITAVPEVMDVQMTPTAPAQFAVDMEVEVYVLNNPEEVIVGQTVYSLKGVGASEQKAVINAISQINVRSTDTRRFMENAKEKIIGYYSSKLPAVVAKAQFLASMTRYDEALAVLSAVPDCIDEYISVTELMTDIYTMRIDRDADILLRKAEASLAEEDTTAALAFLVKIDPYSTRAEDADAVVARIKADTEALRARDLQREIEEYELNRKMAMLEYENSVELSKIRLEAAREIGAEAFATPAAALVTPSAAGAPEVSGTRDTSEDRNGIFDNVDVGEIIGGLAGEALGWFMKKAFKMK
;
A
#
# COMPACT_ATOMS: atom_id res chain seq x y z
N MET A 1 -2.22 20.61 70.94
CA MET A 1 -2.64 20.66 69.52
C MET A 1 -1.66 19.89 68.66
N LYS A 2 -2.19 19.26 67.61
CA LYS A 2 -1.53 18.63 66.46
C LYS A 2 -0.25 19.35 65.96
N LYS A 3 0.80 18.58 65.68
CA LYS A 3 1.50 18.49 64.38
C LYS A 3 2.57 17.40 64.42
N THR A 4 2.25 16.21 63.92
CA THR A 4 3.23 15.17 63.59
C THR A 4 3.84 15.46 62.22
N LEU A 5 5.16 15.31 62.10
CA LEU A 5 5.88 15.35 60.83
C LEU A 5 6.39 13.94 60.52
N ILE A 6 5.80 13.29 59.51
CA ILE A 6 6.26 12.00 59.00
C ILE A 6 7.14 12.30 57.79
N ALA A 7 8.44 12.03 57.90
CA ALA A 7 9.35 12.12 56.78
C ALA A 7 9.21 10.88 55.89
N ALA A 8 8.59 11.04 54.72
CA ALA A 8 8.44 9.96 53.75
C ALA A 8 9.76 9.76 52.98
N ALA A 9 10.49 8.69 53.28
CA ALA A 9 11.65 8.28 52.50
C ALA A 9 11.19 7.63 51.18
N VAL A 10 11.23 8.39 50.09
CA VAL A 10 10.98 7.87 48.73
C VAL A 10 12.20 7.05 48.30
N MET A 11 12.20 5.76 48.63
CA MET A 11 13.22 4.82 48.21
C MET A 11 13.04 4.54 46.71
N GLY A 12 14.03 4.91 45.90
CA GLY A 12 13.95 4.84 44.45
C GLY A 12 13.88 3.41 43.93
N PHE A 13 12.69 2.94 43.59
CA PHE A 13 12.51 1.65 42.92
C PHE A 13 12.85 1.78 41.44
N SER A 14 14.14 1.60 41.11
CA SER A 14 14.61 1.52 39.73
C SER A 14 13.99 0.28 39.07
N LEU A 15 12.94 0.49 38.27
CA LEU A 15 12.47 -0.50 37.32
C LEU A 15 13.56 -0.72 36.28
N ALA A 16 14.39 -1.74 36.51
CA ALA A 16 15.18 -2.35 35.47
C ALA A 16 14.21 -3.00 34.47
N VAL A 17 13.82 -2.21 33.46
CA VAL A 17 13.18 -2.75 32.26
C VAL A 17 14.25 -3.60 31.58
N SER A 18 14.24 -4.90 31.89
CA SER A 18 14.84 -5.89 31.01
C SER A 18 14.16 -5.73 29.66
N ALA A 19 14.88 -5.19 28.68
CA ALA A 19 14.45 -5.30 27.30
C ALA A 19 14.18 -6.78 27.05
N GLN A 20 12.95 -7.14 26.69
CA GLN A 20 12.76 -8.41 26.03
C GLN A 20 13.45 -8.27 24.68
N GLU A 21 14.58 -8.96 24.53
CA GLU A 21 15.11 -9.39 23.24
C GLU A 21 13.91 -9.67 22.32
N PRO A 22 13.85 -9.10 21.09
CA PRO A 22 12.75 -9.35 20.17
C PRO A 22 12.83 -10.81 19.70
N ALA A 23 12.29 -11.71 20.53
CA ALA A 23 12.59 -13.13 20.48
C ALA A 23 12.23 -13.71 19.11
N SER A 24 13.26 -13.88 18.26
CA SER A 24 13.09 -14.06 16.82
C SER A 24 12.13 -15.20 16.51
N ARG A 25 10.96 -14.84 15.98
CA ARG A 25 9.79 -15.71 15.86
C ARG A 25 9.88 -16.55 14.60
N ILE A 26 10.87 -17.43 14.55
CA ILE A 26 10.97 -18.41 13.47
C ILE A 26 9.73 -19.29 13.53
N ALA A 27 8.83 -19.06 12.57
CA ALA A 27 7.72 -19.93 12.23
C ALA A 27 8.26 -21.14 11.46
N LEU A 28 7.77 -22.34 11.77
CA LEU A 28 8.32 -23.59 11.27
C LEU A 28 7.18 -24.57 11.00
N THR A 29 6.85 -24.77 9.73
CA THR A 29 5.70 -25.56 9.30
C THR A 29 5.99 -27.06 9.45
N PRO A 30 5.22 -27.80 10.27
CA PRO A 30 5.30 -29.25 10.32
C PRO A 30 4.65 -29.86 9.08
N TYR A 31 5.34 -30.77 8.41
CA TYR A 31 4.81 -31.45 7.23
C TYR A 31 5.30 -32.90 7.15
N VAL A 32 4.38 -33.85 6.97
CA VAL A 32 4.70 -35.28 6.73
C VAL A 32 3.94 -35.74 5.50
N PHE A 33 4.63 -36.42 4.58
CA PHE A 33 3.98 -36.97 3.39
C PHE A 33 3.10 -38.16 3.80
N HIS A 34 1.83 -38.17 3.42
CA HIS A 34 0.87 -39.18 3.88
C HIS A 34 0.81 -40.43 2.98
N ASP A 35 1.35 -40.36 1.76
CA ASP A 35 1.35 -41.45 0.77
C ASP A 35 2.69 -42.21 0.70
N ILE A 36 3.51 -42.20 1.76
CA ILE A 36 4.72 -43.00 1.83
C ILE A 36 4.33 -44.45 2.16
N GLU A 37 4.75 -45.40 1.34
CA GLU A 37 4.48 -46.84 1.53
C GLU A 37 5.10 -47.43 2.82
N SER A 38 6.02 -46.70 3.48
CA SER A 38 6.73 -47.17 4.67
C SER A 38 5.92 -47.18 5.97
N ILE A 39 4.84 -46.39 6.09
CA ILE A 39 3.97 -46.40 7.29
C ILE A 39 2.48 -46.20 6.97
N PRO A 40 1.55 -46.72 7.80
CA PRO A 40 0.12 -46.47 7.63
C PRO A 40 -0.25 -45.00 7.83
N HIS A 41 -1.22 -44.48 7.07
CA HIS A 41 -1.71 -43.09 7.14
C HIS A 41 -1.97 -42.57 8.57
N ALA A 42 -2.57 -43.40 9.45
CA ALA A 42 -2.83 -43.03 10.84
C ALA A 42 -1.55 -42.81 11.69
N ALA A 43 -0.45 -43.46 11.30
CA ALA A 43 0.89 -43.22 11.85
C ALA A 43 1.51 -41.94 11.25
N SER A 44 1.32 -41.65 9.96
CA SER A 44 1.79 -40.41 9.31
C SER A 44 1.22 -39.17 10.02
N SER A 45 -0.09 -39.14 10.26
CA SER A 45 -0.70 -38.03 11.02
C SER A 45 -0.31 -38.03 12.51
N ALA A 46 0.14 -39.16 13.07
CA ALA A 46 0.68 -39.21 14.44
C ALA A 46 2.10 -38.62 14.51
N LEU A 47 2.92 -38.86 13.48
CA LEU A 47 4.24 -38.28 13.31
C LEU A 47 4.15 -36.76 13.04
N GLU A 48 3.22 -36.33 12.20
CA GLU A 48 2.90 -34.92 11.98
C GLU A 48 2.52 -34.20 13.29
N ARG A 49 1.60 -34.78 14.08
CA ARG A 49 1.26 -34.26 15.42
C ARG A 49 2.47 -34.23 16.37
N LYS A 50 3.43 -35.15 16.24
CA LYS A 50 4.70 -35.07 16.98
C LYS A 50 5.57 -33.92 16.51
N LEU A 51 5.67 -33.63 15.21
CA LEU A 51 6.39 -32.47 14.68
C LEU A 51 5.73 -31.14 15.09
N VAL A 52 4.40 -31.03 15.05
CA VAL A 52 3.65 -29.88 15.60
C VAL A 52 3.99 -29.66 17.08
N SER A 53 4.00 -30.74 17.86
CA SER A 53 4.36 -30.70 19.27
C SER A 53 5.85 -30.37 19.49
N MET A 54 6.74 -30.77 18.57
CA MET A 54 8.17 -30.48 18.60
C MET A 54 8.47 -28.99 18.33
N ALA A 55 7.90 -28.41 17.27
CA ALA A 55 8.02 -26.99 16.98
C ALA A 55 7.51 -26.13 18.16
N THR A 56 6.27 -26.39 18.60
CA THR A 56 5.62 -25.65 19.68
C THR A 56 6.34 -25.79 21.03
N ALA A 57 6.88 -26.97 21.35
CA ALA A 57 7.57 -27.20 22.62
C ALA A 57 8.99 -26.60 22.69
N ASN A 58 9.55 -26.18 21.54
CA ASN A 58 10.91 -25.64 21.43
C ASN A 58 10.92 -24.20 20.86
N GLY A 59 9.83 -23.45 21.04
CA GLY A 59 9.79 -22.00 20.85
C GLY A 59 9.51 -21.51 19.41
N PHE A 60 9.24 -22.41 18.47
CA PHE A 60 8.82 -22.03 17.12
C PHE A 60 7.32 -21.68 17.13
N ALA A 61 6.96 -20.56 16.52
CA ALA A 61 5.63 -19.96 16.64
C ALA A 61 5.02 -19.67 15.27
N GLY A 62 3.93 -20.37 14.95
CA GLY A 62 3.24 -20.24 13.67
C GLY A 62 3.88 -21.05 12.53
N THR A 63 3.31 -20.89 11.34
CA THR A 63 3.69 -21.58 10.09
C THR A 63 4.33 -20.60 9.10
N SER A 64 5.26 -21.09 8.29
CA SER A 64 5.96 -20.36 7.23
C SER A 64 6.13 -21.22 5.99
N ASP A 65 6.05 -20.62 4.80
CA ASP A 65 6.39 -21.29 3.53
C ASP A 65 7.93 -21.38 3.33
N VAL A 66 8.71 -20.67 4.16
CA VAL A 66 10.18 -20.65 4.11
C VAL A 66 10.79 -21.81 4.89
N PHE A 67 10.36 -22.02 6.14
CA PHE A 67 10.94 -23.05 7.00
C PHE A 67 9.96 -24.19 7.28
N VAL A 68 10.39 -25.41 6.94
CA VAL A 68 9.59 -26.63 7.08
C VAL A 68 10.35 -27.64 7.95
N ILE A 69 9.66 -28.26 8.91
CA ILE A 69 10.14 -29.45 9.62
C ILE A 69 9.40 -30.68 9.10
N THR A 70 10.15 -31.68 8.64
CA THR A 70 9.61 -32.90 8.05
C THR A 70 10.28 -34.14 8.62
N ALA A 71 9.69 -35.31 8.40
CA ALA A 71 10.20 -36.58 8.92
C ALA A 71 10.03 -37.71 7.90
N VAL A 72 11.06 -38.55 7.80
CA VAL A 72 11.11 -39.76 6.97
C VAL A 72 11.16 -40.97 7.90
N PRO A 73 10.07 -41.74 8.03
CA PRO A 73 10.03 -42.95 8.84
C PRO A 73 10.43 -44.19 8.03
N GLU A 74 11.35 -44.98 8.58
CA GLU A 74 11.91 -46.20 7.96
C GLU A 74 11.76 -47.37 8.96
N VAL A 75 10.99 -48.40 8.61
CA VAL A 75 10.75 -49.57 9.47
C VAL A 75 11.87 -50.59 9.26
N MET A 76 12.58 -50.93 10.32
CA MET A 76 13.81 -51.74 10.25
C MET A 76 13.55 -53.23 10.52
N ASP A 77 12.67 -53.55 11.47
CA ASP A 77 12.28 -54.92 11.80
C ASP A 77 10.87 -54.98 12.42
N VAL A 78 10.17 -56.10 12.19
CA VAL A 78 8.81 -56.38 12.69
C VAL A 78 8.74 -57.83 13.18
N GLN A 79 8.66 -58.02 14.50
CA GLN A 79 8.64 -59.35 15.13
C GLN A 79 7.32 -59.60 15.88
N MET A 80 6.91 -60.86 15.99
CA MET A 80 5.82 -61.25 16.90
C MET A 80 6.39 -61.68 18.26
N THR A 81 5.84 -61.12 19.35
CA THR A 81 6.28 -61.43 20.71
C THR A 81 5.85 -62.84 21.14
N PRO A 82 6.71 -63.61 21.83
CA PRO A 82 6.40 -64.96 22.33
C PRO A 82 5.54 -64.92 23.61
N THR A 83 4.47 -64.11 23.60
CA THR A 83 3.59 -63.84 24.75
C THR A 83 2.16 -64.32 24.47
N ALA A 84 1.34 -64.41 25.52
CA ALA A 84 -0.10 -64.66 25.40
C ALA A 84 -0.90 -63.46 25.95
N PRO A 85 -1.64 -62.70 25.13
CA PRO A 85 -1.69 -62.77 23.66
C PRO A 85 -0.35 -62.37 23.01
N ALA A 86 -0.16 -62.81 21.77
CA ALA A 86 0.96 -62.34 20.96
C ALA A 86 0.73 -60.87 20.53
N GLN A 87 1.82 -60.11 20.42
CA GLN A 87 1.82 -58.72 20.01
C GLN A 87 2.87 -58.52 18.90
N PHE A 88 2.76 -57.43 18.16
CA PHE A 88 3.77 -57.01 17.19
C PHE A 88 4.73 -56.06 17.89
N ALA A 89 6.03 -56.34 17.83
CA ALA A 89 7.11 -55.44 18.19
C ALA A 89 7.73 -54.89 16.90
N VAL A 90 7.91 -53.57 16.84
CA VAL A 90 8.47 -52.85 15.69
C VAL A 90 9.68 -52.06 16.15
N ASP A 91 10.79 -52.25 15.44
CA ASP A 91 11.96 -51.39 15.47
C ASP A 91 11.94 -50.51 14.21
N MET A 92 12.05 -49.19 14.38
CA MET A 92 12.03 -48.23 13.27
C MET A 92 12.97 -47.06 13.54
N GLU A 93 13.43 -46.40 12.49
CA GLU A 93 14.11 -45.11 12.59
C GLU A 93 13.21 -44.00 12.02
N VAL A 94 13.36 -42.80 12.55
CA VAL A 94 12.70 -41.58 12.05
C VAL A 94 13.74 -40.50 11.89
N GLU A 95 14.15 -40.26 10.66
CA GLU A 95 14.99 -39.11 10.30
C GLU A 95 14.11 -37.86 10.30
N VAL A 96 14.50 -36.80 11.02
CA VAL A 96 13.79 -35.52 11.09
C VAL A 96 14.68 -34.41 10.56
N TYR A 97 14.14 -33.64 9.62
CA TYR A 97 14.84 -32.61 8.86
C TYR A 97 14.21 -31.23 9.08
N VAL A 98 15.03 -30.19 9.20
CA VAL A 98 14.61 -28.79 9.07
C VAL A 98 15.15 -28.25 7.75
N LEU A 99 14.26 -27.69 6.92
CA LEU A 99 14.49 -27.28 5.54
C LEU A 99 14.24 -25.77 5.39
N ASN A 100 15.07 -25.10 4.58
CA ASN A 100 14.76 -23.83 3.94
C ASN A 100 14.23 -24.15 2.54
N ASN A 101 12.91 -24.09 2.37
CA ASN A 101 12.16 -24.58 1.21
C ASN A 101 12.44 -23.77 -0.08
N PRO A 102 12.35 -22.42 -0.11
CA PRO A 102 12.65 -21.62 -1.30
C PRO A 102 14.08 -21.78 -1.88
N GLU A 103 15.04 -22.24 -1.08
CA GLU A 103 16.45 -22.40 -1.50
C GLU A 103 16.91 -23.87 -1.54
N GLU A 104 16.03 -24.85 -1.29
CA GLU A 104 16.34 -26.29 -1.26
C GLU A 104 17.44 -26.72 -0.24
N VAL A 105 17.65 -25.96 0.85
CA VAL A 105 18.75 -26.20 1.81
C VAL A 105 18.28 -26.98 3.06
N ILE A 106 18.97 -28.08 3.38
CA ILE A 106 18.85 -28.76 4.68
C ILE A 106 19.62 -27.95 5.74
N VAL A 107 18.89 -27.34 6.68
CA VAL A 107 19.44 -26.62 7.82
C VAL A 107 19.97 -27.60 8.87
N GLY A 108 19.15 -28.58 9.23
CA GLY A 108 19.43 -29.52 10.31
C GLY A 108 18.81 -30.88 10.06
N GLN A 109 19.42 -31.91 10.62
CA GLN A 109 18.95 -33.29 10.62
C GLN A 109 19.18 -33.89 12.01
N THR A 110 18.29 -34.78 12.44
CA THR A 110 18.48 -35.70 13.56
C THR A 110 17.81 -37.04 13.24
N VAL A 111 18.14 -38.09 13.97
CA VAL A 111 17.53 -39.43 13.80
C VAL A 111 17.05 -39.92 15.16
N TYR A 112 15.84 -40.48 15.19
CA TYR A 112 15.28 -41.15 16.36
C TYR A 112 15.12 -42.64 16.06
N SER A 113 15.94 -43.49 16.68
CA SER A 113 15.71 -44.94 16.72
C SER A 113 14.61 -45.23 17.76
N LEU A 114 13.51 -45.83 17.32
CA LEU A 114 12.28 -46.00 18.10
C LEU A 114 11.87 -47.48 18.17
N LYS A 115 11.28 -47.86 19.31
CA LYS A 115 10.72 -49.19 19.54
C LYS A 115 9.27 -49.07 19.98
N GLY A 116 8.39 -49.90 19.44
CA GLY A 116 6.97 -49.90 19.79
C GLY A 116 6.38 -51.31 19.79
N VAL A 117 5.44 -51.56 20.71
CA VAL A 117 4.75 -52.86 20.81
C VAL A 117 3.24 -52.62 20.78
N GLY A 118 2.48 -53.44 20.05
CA GLY A 118 1.05 -53.26 19.89
C GLY A 118 0.29 -54.52 19.45
N ALA A 119 -1.03 -54.54 19.67
CA ALA A 119 -1.91 -55.65 19.28
C ALA A 119 -2.14 -55.79 17.76
N SER A 120 -1.58 -54.86 16.96
CA SER A 120 -1.39 -54.98 15.52
C SER A 120 -0.15 -54.18 15.14
N GLU A 121 0.42 -54.45 13.97
CA GLU A 121 1.57 -53.74 13.43
C GLU A 121 1.35 -52.21 13.37
N GLN A 122 0.19 -51.75 12.89
CA GLN A 122 -0.12 -50.31 12.84
C GLN A 122 -0.14 -49.67 14.25
N LYS A 123 -0.58 -50.42 15.27
CA LYS A 123 -0.53 -49.97 16.67
C LYS A 123 0.90 -49.97 17.21
N ALA A 124 1.73 -50.92 16.81
CA ALA A 124 3.14 -50.96 17.19
C ALA A 124 3.91 -49.75 16.60
N VAL A 125 3.72 -49.43 15.31
CA VAL A 125 4.28 -48.23 14.67
C VAL A 125 3.81 -46.93 15.35
N ILE A 126 2.51 -46.78 15.62
CA ILE A 126 1.98 -45.61 16.34
C ILE A 126 2.58 -45.51 17.76
N ASN A 127 2.74 -46.65 18.45
CA ASN A 127 3.36 -46.68 19.77
C ASN A 127 4.88 -46.38 19.73
N ALA A 128 5.59 -46.73 18.65
CA ALA A 128 7.00 -46.36 18.44
C ALA A 128 7.14 -44.84 18.24
N ILE A 129 6.35 -44.26 17.33
CA ILE A 129 6.26 -42.81 17.09
C ILE A 129 5.88 -42.07 18.39
N SER A 130 5.05 -42.67 19.26
CA SER A 130 4.70 -42.09 20.56
C SER A 130 5.90 -41.88 21.50
N GLN A 131 7.00 -42.64 21.34
CA GLN A 131 8.22 -42.51 22.15
C GLN A 131 9.06 -41.26 21.85
N ILE A 132 8.82 -40.56 20.73
CA ILE A 132 9.54 -39.32 20.38
C ILE A 132 9.33 -38.28 21.49
N ASN A 133 10.35 -38.06 22.33
CA ASN A 133 10.29 -37.10 23.43
C ASN A 133 10.66 -35.70 22.93
N VAL A 134 9.63 -34.93 22.59
CA VAL A 134 9.74 -33.55 22.09
C VAL A 134 10.38 -32.54 23.07
N ARG A 135 10.66 -32.97 24.32
CA ARG A 135 11.34 -32.19 25.37
C ARG A 135 12.64 -32.83 25.86
N SER A 136 13.17 -33.84 25.17
CA SER A 136 14.49 -34.39 25.50
C SER A 136 15.59 -33.35 25.27
N THR A 137 16.73 -33.52 25.95
CA THR A 137 17.91 -32.66 25.79
C THR A 137 18.40 -32.63 24.34
N ASP A 138 18.34 -33.77 23.65
CA ASP A 138 18.85 -33.89 22.28
C ASP A 138 17.86 -33.35 21.25
N THR A 139 16.54 -33.46 21.48
CA THR A 139 15.53 -32.74 20.69
C THR A 139 15.70 -31.23 20.85
N ARG A 140 15.89 -30.74 22.09
CA ARG A 140 16.15 -29.31 22.35
C ARG A 140 17.38 -28.83 21.60
N ARG A 141 18.53 -29.49 21.79
CA ARG A 141 19.78 -29.16 21.10
C ARG A 141 19.64 -29.19 19.57
N PHE A 142 18.88 -30.14 19.02
CA PHE A 142 18.59 -30.18 17.58
C PHE A 142 17.80 -28.94 17.11
N MET A 143 16.73 -28.58 17.82
CA MET A 143 15.89 -27.43 17.49
C MET A 143 16.61 -26.09 17.72
N GLU A 144 17.43 -25.99 18.78
CA GLU A 144 18.31 -24.85 19.09
C GLU A 144 19.37 -24.66 17.99
N ASN A 145 20.13 -25.71 17.66
CA ASN A 145 21.09 -25.71 16.55
C ASN A 145 20.44 -25.36 15.20
N ALA A 146 19.20 -25.81 14.96
CA ALA A 146 18.47 -25.44 13.74
C ALA A 146 18.10 -23.95 13.73
N LYS A 147 17.72 -23.39 14.89
CA LYS A 147 17.46 -21.95 15.04
C LYS A 147 18.71 -21.11 14.76
N GLU A 148 19.83 -21.46 15.41
CA GLU A 148 21.12 -20.77 15.23
C GLU A 148 21.59 -20.80 13.78
N LYS A 149 21.46 -21.95 13.10
CA LYS A 149 21.83 -22.08 11.68
C LYS A 149 20.93 -21.26 10.75
N ILE A 150 19.62 -21.14 11.02
CA ILE A 150 18.74 -20.27 10.23
C ILE A 150 19.23 -18.81 10.32
N ILE A 151 19.43 -18.32 11.54
CA ILE A 151 19.86 -16.93 11.78
C ILE A 151 21.22 -16.68 11.15
N GLY A 152 22.23 -17.48 11.50
CA GLY A 152 23.60 -17.31 10.99
C GLY A 152 23.71 -17.43 9.47
N TYR A 153 22.86 -18.24 8.83
CA TYR A 153 22.81 -18.34 7.38
C TYR A 153 22.31 -17.03 6.74
N TYR A 154 21.21 -16.45 7.21
CA TYR A 154 20.69 -15.19 6.67
C TYR A 154 21.58 -13.99 7.03
N SER A 155 22.05 -13.85 8.28
CA SER A 155 22.98 -12.78 8.66
C SER A 155 24.32 -12.88 7.91
N SER A 156 24.80 -14.08 7.54
CA SER A 156 25.99 -14.23 6.68
C SER A 156 25.78 -13.76 5.23
N LYS A 157 24.56 -13.88 4.70
CA LYS A 157 24.19 -13.37 3.37
C LYS A 157 23.90 -11.87 3.37
N LEU A 158 23.43 -11.31 4.49
CA LEU A 158 22.88 -9.96 4.58
C LEU A 158 23.79 -8.86 3.98
N PRO A 159 25.12 -8.82 4.22
CA PRO A 159 25.98 -7.79 3.63
C PRO A 159 25.95 -7.77 2.09
N ALA A 160 25.83 -8.93 1.44
CA ALA A 160 25.73 -9.03 -0.01
C ALA A 160 24.34 -8.63 -0.54
N VAL A 161 23.28 -8.93 0.23
CA VAL A 161 21.90 -8.52 -0.07
C VAL A 161 21.77 -6.99 0.02
N VAL A 162 22.27 -6.38 1.10
CA VAL A 162 22.30 -4.92 1.32
C VAL A 162 23.11 -4.22 0.23
N ALA A 163 24.33 -4.69 -0.07
CA ALA A 163 25.16 -4.10 -1.13
C ALA A 163 24.48 -4.18 -2.52
N LYS A 164 23.78 -5.28 -2.83
CA LYS A 164 23.00 -5.42 -4.07
C LYS A 164 21.82 -4.44 -4.12
N ALA A 165 21.10 -4.27 -3.02
CA ALA A 165 19.97 -3.34 -2.94
C ALA A 165 20.43 -1.88 -3.09
N GLN A 166 21.49 -1.48 -2.37
CA GLN A 166 22.09 -0.15 -2.50
C GLN A 166 22.60 0.13 -3.93
N PHE A 167 23.20 -0.86 -4.59
CA PHE A 167 23.60 -0.75 -5.99
C PHE A 167 22.39 -0.56 -6.94
N LEU A 168 21.31 -1.33 -6.74
CA LEU A 168 20.06 -1.15 -7.51
C LEU A 168 19.42 0.24 -7.28
N ALA A 169 19.37 0.71 -6.03
CA ALA A 169 18.90 2.05 -5.70
C ALA A 169 19.77 3.15 -6.33
N SER A 170 21.11 2.98 -6.39
CA SER A 170 22.02 3.92 -7.06
C SER A 170 21.80 4.00 -8.58
N MET A 171 21.29 2.93 -9.19
CA MET A 171 20.82 2.91 -10.59
C MET A 171 19.36 3.40 -10.74
N THR A 172 18.74 3.92 -9.68
CA THR A 172 17.33 4.34 -9.60
C THR A 172 16.31 3.20 -9.83
N ARG A 173 16.72 1.95 -9.60
CA ARG A 173 15.91 0.72 -9.75
C ARG A 173 15.31 0.33 -8.39
N TYR A 174 14.53 1.24 -7.81
CA TYR A 174 14.11 1.16 -6.41
C TYR A 174 13.22 -0.05 -6.11
N ASP A 175 12.26 -0.39 -6.97
CA ASP A 175 11.38 -1.54 -6.74
C ASP A 175 12.14 -2.88 -6.75
N GLU A 176 13.20 -2.99 -7.55
CA GLU A 176 14.10 -4.16 -7.51
C GLU A 176 14.99 -4.17 -6.26
N ALA A 177 15.40 -3.00 -5.76
CA ALA A 177 16.12 -2.89 -4.49
C ALA A 177 15.23 -3.32 -3.31
N LEU A 178 13.98 -2.85 -3.28
CA LEU A 178 12.97 -3.24 -2.29
C LEU A 178 12.66 -4.74 -2.36
N ALA A 179 12.50 -5.30 -3.56
CA ALA A 179 12.27 -6.74 -3.76
C ALA A 179 13.47 -7.62 -3.35
N VAL A 180 14.69 -7.08 -3.36
CA VAL A 180 15.89 -7.76 -2.84
C VAL A 180 15.92 -7.73 -1.31
N LEU A 181 15.49 -6.64 -0.68
CA LEU A 181 15.44 -6.52 0.79
C LEU A 181 14.25 -7.27 1.40
N SER A 182 13.09 -7.32 0.73
CA SER A 182 11.90 -8.05 1.21
C SER A 182 12.06 -9.58 1.20
N ALA A 183 13.17 -10.10 0.67
CA ALA A 183 13.56 -11.51 0.77
C ALA A 183 14.36 -11.83 2.06
N VAL A 184 14.68 -10.82 2.88
CA VAL A 184 15.28 -11.02 4.20
C VAL A 184 14.16 -11.35 5.21
N PRO A 185 14.27 -12.45 5.99
CA PRO A 185 13.26 -12.80 6.97
C PRO A 185 13.33 -11.93 8.23
N ASP A 186 12.18 -11.79 8.91
CA ASP A 186 12.00 -11.04 10.17
C ASP A 186 12.66 -11.68 11.41
N CYS A 187 13.41 -12.76 11.21
CA CYS A 187 13.98 -13.59 12.27
C CYS A 187 15.47 -13.37 12.55
N ILE A 188 16.13 -12.47 11.81
CA ILE A 188 17.51 -12.04 12.12
C ILE A 188 17.49 -10.74 12.92
N ASP A 189 18.46 -10.57 13.82
CA ASP A 189 18.51 -9.43 14.74
C ASP A 189 18.74 -8.11 13.98
N GLU A 190 19.41 -8.17 12.83
CA GLU A 190 19.65 -7.02 11.96
C GLU A 190 18.42 -6.55 11.16
N TYR A 191 17.28 -7.25 11.21
CA TYR A 191 16.11 -6.98 10.36
C TYR A 191 15.56 -5.55 10.51
N ILE A 192 15.69 -4.93 11.69
CA ILE A 192 15.29 -3.53 11.90
C ILE A 192 16.06 -2.61 10.94
N SER A 193 17.38 -2.77 10.83
CA SER A 193 18.21 -1.97 9.91
C SER A 193 17.89 -2.24 8.42
N VAL A 194 17.35 -3.42 8.10
CA VAL A 194 16.84 -3.74 6.77
C VAL A 194 15.55 -2.98 6.51
N THR A 195 14.62 -2.93 7.47
CA THR A 195 13.38 -2.16 7.32
C THR A 195 13.63 -0.65 7.25
N GLU A 196 14.61 -0.12 7.98
CA GLU A 196 15.05 1.28 7.88
C GLU A 196 15.57 1.58 6.46
N LEU A 197 16.46 0.73 5.91
CA LEU A 197 16.95 0.86 4.54
C LEU A 197 15.84 0.70 3.49
N MET A 198 14.82 -0.13 3.74
CA MET A 198 13.64 -0.22 2.87
C MET A 198 12.81 1.06 2.90
N THR A 199 12.66 1.71 4.06
CA THR A 199 12.01 3.03 4.16
C THR A 199 12.79 4.09 3.39
N ASP A 200 14.11 4.19 3.59
CA ASP A 200 14.97 5.13 2.85
C ASP A 200 14.84 4.96 1.33
N ILE A 201 14.90 3.72 0.83
CA ILE A 201 14.79 3.41 -0.60
C ILE A 201 13.37 3.67 -1.14
N TYR A 202 12.33 3.47 -0.32
CA TYR A 202 10.95 3.85 -0.68
C TYR A 202 10.81 5.37 -0.81
N THR A 203 11.35 6.14 0.14
CA THR A 203 11.39 7.61 0.09
C THR A 203 12.12 8.09 -1.18
N MET A 204 13.28 7.51 -1.52
CA MET A 204 13.99 7.84 -2.77
C MET A 204 13.17 7.56 -4.04
N ARG A 205 12.27 6.56 -4.03
CA ARG A 205 11.36 6.29 -5.15
C ARG A 205 10.30 7.38 -5.28
N ILE A 206 9.55 7.64 -4.21
CA ILE A 206 8.45 8.61 -4.25
C ILE A 206 8.95 10.04 -4.47
N ASP A 207 10.14 10.37 -3.96
CA ASP A 207 10.80 11.66 -4.19
C ASP A 207 11.18 11.83 -5.67
N ARG A 208 11.66 10.78 -6.35
CA ARG A 208 11.89 10.80 -7.80
C ARG A 208 10.60 10.97 -8.59
N ASP A 209 9.55 10.26 -8.20
CA ASP A 209 8.25 10.35 -8.88
C ASP A 209 7.64 11.75 -8.69
N ALA A 210 7.77 12.35 -7.51
CA ALA A 210 7.40 13.73 -7.23
C ALA A 210 8.22 14.73 -8.05
N ASP A 211 9.55 14.55 -8.12
CA ASP A 211 10.47 15.30 -8.98
C ASP A 211 10.04 15.27 -10.47
N ILE A 212 9.43 14.17 -10.93
CA ILE A 212 8.90 14.03 -12.30
C ILE A 212 7.52 14.70 -12.45
N LEU A 213 6.67 14.62 -11.43
CA LEU A 213 5.34 15.23 -11.41
C LEU A 213 5.41 16.76 -11.31
N LEU A 214 6.31 17.30 -10.48
CA LEU A 214 6.58 18.74 -10.36
C LEU A 214 6.99 19.33 -11.72
N ARG A 215 7.98 18.73 -12.40
CA ARG A 215 8.43 19.19 -13.73
C ARG A 215 7.32 19.15 -14.78
N LYS A 216 6.40 18.18 -14.71
CA LYS A 216 5.21 18.11 -15.59
C LYS A 216 4.20 19.21 -15.24
N ALA A 217 3.97 19.48 -13.96
CA ALA A 217 3.11 20.57 -13.54
C ALA A 217 3.66 21.94 -13.97
N GLU A 218 4.96 22.18 -13.81
CA GLU A 218 5.61 23.41 -14.28
C GLU A 218 5.54 23.58 -15.80
N ALA A 219 5.69 22.49 -16.57
CA ALA A 219 5.51 22.51 -18.02
C ALA A 219 4.07 22.89 -18.41
N SER A 220 3.05 22.27 -17.81
CA SER A 220 1.65 22.61 -18.08
C SER A 220 1.30 24.05 -17.66
N LEU A 221 1.89 24.58 -16.58
CA LEU A 221 1.73 26.00 -16.24
C LEU A 221 2.36 26.95 -17.26
N ALA A 222 3.47 26.57 -17.90
CA ALA A 222 4.07 27.33 -18.99
C ALA A 222 3.26 27.27 -20.30
N GLU A 223 2.36 26.29 -20.43
CA GLU A 223 1.35 26.15 -21.49
C GLU A 223 -0.03 26.74 -21.08
N GLU A 224 -0.09 27.46 -19.96
CA GLU A 224 -1.30 28.01 -19.31
C GLU A 224 -2.36 26.97 -18.84
N ASP A 225 -2.15 25.66 -19.07
CA ASP A 225 -3.01 24.58 -18.59
C ASP A 225 -2.82 24.30 -17.08
N THR A 226 -3.48 25.16 -16.30
CA THR A 226 -3.62 25.02 -14.85
C THR A 226 -4.34 23.73 -14.43
N THR A 227 -5.19 23.15 -15.29
CA THR A 227 -5.95 21.93 -14.96
C THR A 227 -5.05 20.70 -15.03
N ALA A 228 -4.26 20.56 -16.10
CA ALA A 228 -3.24 19.51 -16.20
C ALA A 228 -2.18 19.65 -15.10
N ALA A 229 -1.75 20.88 -14.78
CA ALA A 229 -0.78 21.13 -13.71
C ALA A 229 -1.27 20.59 -12.36
N LEU A 230 -2.50 20.95 -11.94
CA LEU A 230 -3.10 20.44 -10.71
C LEU A 230 -3.29 18.90 -10.74
N ALA A 231 -3.62 18.34 -11.91
CA ALA A 231 -3.76 16.89 -12.10
C ALA A 231 -2.42 16.10 -12.07
N PHE A 232 -1.26 16.78 -12.07
CA PHE A 232 0.04 16.18 -11.73
C PHE A 232 0.37 16.38 -10.26
N LEU A 233 0.15 17.57 -9.70
CA LEU A 233 0.45 17.88 -8.29
C LEU A 233 -0.31 16.98 -7.31
N VAL A 234 -1.59 16.69 -7.59
CA VAL A 234 -2.44 15.78 -6.76
C VAL A 234 -1.97 14.32 -6.76
N LYS A 235 -1.00 13.94 -7.61
CA LYS A 235 -0.43 12.58 -7.66
C LYS A 235 0.88 12.43 -6.86
N ILE A 236 1.36 13.51 -6.25
CA ILE A 236 2.57 13.49 -5.41
C ILE A 236 2.23 12.80 -4.08
N ASP A 237 3.04 11.83 -3.67
CA ASP A 237 2.85 11.08 -2.42
C ASP A 237 3.05 12.03 -1.23
N PRO A 238 2.09 12.15 -0.29
CA PRO A 238 2.21 13.05 0.87
C PRO A 238 3.32 12.65 1.86
N TYR A 239 3.91 11.46 1.73
CA TYR A 239 5.10 11.04 2.49
C TYR A 239 6.43 11.37 1.78
N SER A 240 6.39 11.94 0.57
CA SER A 240 7.58 12.43 -0.14
C SER A 240 8.15 13.68 0.53
N THR A 241 9.47 13.82 0.52
CA THR A 241 10.15 15.06 0.94
C THR A 241 9.81 16.27 0.04
N ARG A 242 9.18 16.02 -1.12
CA ARG A 242 8.68 17.01 -2.09
C ARG A 242 7.24 17.48 -1.85
N ALA A 243 6.55 17.02 -0.80
CA ALA A 243 5.17 17.43 -0.54
C ALA A 243 5.03 18.96 -0.34
N GLU A 244 5.95 19.59 0.39
CA GLU A 244 5.95 21.05 0.60
C GLU A 244 6.24 21.84 -0.70
N ASP A 245 7.11 21.31 -1.59
CA ASP A 245 7.38 21.89 -2.91
C ASP A 245 6.09 21.90 -3.77
N ALA A 246 5.28 20.83 -3.69
CA ALA A 246 4.01 20.72 -4.40
C ALA A 246 2.94 21.69 -3.86
N ASP A 247 2.79 21.79 -2.54
CA ASP A 247 1.86 22.73 -1.89
C ASP A 247 2.23 24.19 -2.20
N ALA A 248 3.52 24.52 -2.29
CA ALA A 248 3.98 25.84 -2.71
C ALA A 248 3.55 26.20 -4.14
N VAL A 249 3.60 25.24 -5.08
CA VAL A 249 3.09 25.43 -6.45
C VAL A 249 1.56 25.58 -6.46
N VAL A 250 0.83 24.78 -5.67
CA VAL A 250 -0.64 24.92 -5.52
C VAL A 250 -1.02 26.28 -4.92
N ALA A 251 -0.25 26.80 -3.97
CA ALA A 251 -0.45 28.13 -3.39
C ALA A 251 -0.20 29.25 -4.42
N ARG A 252 0.86 29.14 -5.23
CA ARG A 252 1.16 30.06 -6.35
C ARG A 252 0.00 30.12 -7.35
N ILE A 253 -0.49 28.96 -7.81
CA ILE A 253 -1.62 28.85 -8.75
C ILE A 253 -2.86 29.60 -8.23
N LYS A 254 -3.20 29.46 -6.94
CA LYS A 254 -4.33 30.16 -6.32
C LYS A 254 -4.14 31.68 -6.35
N ALA A 255 -2.98 32.17 -5.91
CA ALA A 255 -2.66 33.60 -5.89
C ALA A 255 -2.67 34.23 -7.29
N ASP A 256 -2.10 33.55 -8.29
CA ASP A 256 -2.10 34.02 -9.68
C ASP A 256 -3.52 34.05 -10.27
N THR A 257 -4.35 33.05 -9.97
CA THR A 257 -5.75 32.99 -10.38
C THR A 257 -6.59 34.13 -9.78
N GLU A 258 -6.37 34.44 -8.50
CA GLU A 258 -7.05 35.55 -7.81
C GLU A 258 -6.57 36.91 -8.34
N ALA A 259 -5.27 37.06 -8.59
CA ALA A 259 -4.69 38.27 -9.17
C ALA A 259 -5.16 38.53 -10.61
N LEU A 260 -5.34 37.49 -11.43
CA LEU A 260 -5.94 37.61 -12.77
C LEU A 260 -7.39 38.09 -12.69
N ARG A 261 -8.24 37.41 -11.92
CA ARG A 261 -9.66 37.80 -11.72
C ARG A 261 -9.81 39.24 -11.21
N ALA A 262 -8.94 39.68 -10.31
CA ALA A 262 -8.93 41.06 -9.83
C ALA A 262 -8.60 42.08 -10.94
N ARG A 263 -7.68 41.75 -11.86
CA ARG A 263 -7.34 42.58 -13.04
C ARG A 263 -8.45 42.59 -14.08
N ASP A 264 -9.15 41.47 -14.27
CA ASP A 264 -10.32 41.39 -15.17
C ASP A 264 -11.45 42.27 -14.66
N LEU A 265 -11.83 42.12 -13.39
CA LEU A 265 -12.87 42.93 -12.74
C LEU A 265 -12.51 44.42 -12.74
N GLN A 266 -11.25 44.78 -12.50
CA GLN A 266 -10.80 46.18 -12.55
C GLN A 266 -10.96 46.79 -13.96
N ARG A 267 -10.65 46.02 -15.02
CA ARG A 267 -10.87 46.46 -16.41
C ARG A 267 -12.37 46.65 -16.73
N GLU A 268 -13.23 45.75 -16.27
CA GLU A 268 -14.68 45.85 -16.43
C GLU A 268 -15.25 47.10 -15.73
N ILE A 269 -14.76 47.41 -14.52
CA ILE A 269 -15.13 48.62 -13.77
C ILE A 269 -14.67 49.90 -14.50
N GLU A 270 -13.44 49.92 -15.02
CA GLU A 270 -12.90 51.07 -15.77
C GLU A 270 -13.65 51.31 -17.09
N GLU A 271 -14.00 50.26 -17.83
CA GLU A 271 -14.82 50.34 -19.04
C GLU A 271 -16.24 50.82 -18.72
N TYR A 272 -16.87 50.28 -17.67
CA TYR A 272 -18.19 50.75 -17.20
C TYR A 272 -18.16 52.23 -16.80
N GLU A 273 -17.13 52.67 -16.07
CA GLU A 273 -16.95 54.08 -15.71
C GLU A 273 -16.77 54.98 -16.94
N LEU A 274 -15.98 54.54 -17.94
CA LEU A 274 -15.75 55.29 -19.17
C LEU A 274 -17.05 55.42 -19.97
N ASN A 275 -17.77 54.33 -20.18
CA ASN A 275 -19.06 54.31 -20.88
C ASN A 275 -20.10 55.20 -20.17
N ARG A 276 -20.15 55.17 -18.83
CA ARG A 276 -20.99 56.06 -18.03
C ARG A 276 -20.61 57.55 -18.19
N LYS A 277 -19.32 57.88 -18.24
CA LYS A 277 -18.84 59.27 -18.47
C LYS A 277 -19.19 59.76 -19.88
N MET A 278 -19.04 58.91 -20.90
CA MET A 278 -19.41 59.23 -22.28
C MET A 278 -20.91 59.47 -22.42
N ALA A 279 -21.77 58.60 -21.88
CA ALA A 279 -23.23 58.78 -21.93
C ALA A 279 -23.70 60.05 -21.20
N MET A 280 -23.02 60.44 -20.11
CA MET A 280 -23.30 61.70 -19.41
C MET A 280 -22.91 62.92 -20.25
N LEU A 281 -21.75 62.89 -20.91
CA LEU A 281 -21.28 63.94 -21.82
C LEU A 281 -22.19 64.08 -23.05
N GLU A 282 -22.64 62.97 -23.64
CA GLU A 282 -23.63 62.97 -24.73
C GLU A 282 -24.96 63.60 -24.30
N TYR A 283 -25.44 63.29 -23.09
CA TYR A 283 -26.62 63.92 -22.52
C TYR A 283 -26.43 65.43 -22.32
N GLU A 284 -25.32 65.86 -21.71
CA GLU A 284 -25.00 67.28 -21.51
C GLU A 284 -24.93 68.06 -22.83
N ASN A 285 -24.24 67.52 -23.84
CA ASN A 285 -24.20 68.07 -25.20
C ASN A 285 -25.62 68.18 -25.82
N SER A 286 -26.48 67.17 -25.62
CA SER A 286 -27.85 67.19 -26.14
C SER A 286 -28.73 68.26 -25.45
N VAL A 287 -28.50 68.51 -24.17
CA VAL A 287 -29.18 69.56 -23.40
C VAL A 287 -28.67 70.94 -23.81
N GLU A 288 -27.37 71.11 -24.05
CA GLU A 288 -26.80 72.38 -24.54
C GLU A 288 -27.30 72.73 -25.94
N LEU A 289 -27.29 71.78 -26.88
CA LEU A 289 -27.91 71.95 -28.21
C LEU A 289 -29.41 72.29 -28.09
N SER A 290 -30.10 71.77 -27.09
CA SER A 290 -31.52 72.09 -26.83
C SER A 290 -31.72 73.49 -26.25
N LYS A 291 -30.80 73.98 -25.40
CA LYS A 291 -30.80 75.39 -24.93
C LYS A 291 -30.58 76.35 -26.09
N ILE A 292 -29.56 76.12 -26.91
CA ILE A 292 -29.23 76.98 -28.07
C ILE A 292 -30.42 77.05 -29.04
N ARG A 293 -31.11 75.93 -29.30
CA ARG A 293 -32.35 75.89 -30.10
C ARG A 293 -33.49 76.68 -29.46
N LEU A 294 -33.66 76.60 -28.14
CA LEU A 294 -34.69 77.32 -27.40
C LEU A 294 -34.41 78.84 -27.36
N GLU A 295 -33.15 79.24 -27.25
CA GLU A 295 -32.70 80.62 -27.29
C GLU A 295 -32.92 81.23 -28.67
N ALA A 296 -32.46 80.58 -29.75
CA ALA A 296 -32.74 81.00 -31.13
C ALA A 296 -34.25 81.06 -31.43
N ALA A 297 -35.05 80.09 -30.96
CA ALA A 297 -36.51 80.13 -31.10
C ALA A 297 -37.16 81.27 -30.31
N ARG A 298 -36.57 81.68 -29.18
CA ARG A 298 -37.01 82.82 -28.37
C ARG A 298 -36.64 84.15 -29.00
N GLU A 299 -35.48 84.26 -29.66
CA GLU A 299 -35.10 85.43 -30.45
C GLU A 299 -36.05 85.62 -31.64
N ILE A 300 -36.26 84.59 -32.45
CA ILE A 300 -37.24 84.58 -33.55
C ILE A 300 -38.65 84.94 -33.02
N GLY A 301 -39.04 84.42 -31.86
CA GLY A 301 -40.29 84.77 -31.20
C GLY A 301 -40.38 86.25 -30.80
N ALA A 302 -39.29 86.84 -30.30
CA ALA A 302 -39.24 88.26 -29.94
C ALA A 302 -39.31 89.17 -31.18
N GLU A 303 -38.65 88.80 -32.28
CA GLU A 303 -38.77 89.49 -33.57
C GLU A 303 -40.19 89.40 -34.15
N ALA A 304 -40.83 88.23 -34.03
CA ALA A 304 -42.23 88.04 -34.43
C ALA A 304 -43.21 88.88 -33.60
N PHE A 305 -42.98 89.04 -32.29
CA PHE A 305 -43.79 89.95 -31.45
C PHE A 305 -43.45 91.43 -31.62
N ALA A 306 -42.28 91.78 -32.15
CA ALA A 306 -41.92 93.15 -32.54
C ALA A 306 -42.58 93.59 -33.87
N THR A 307 -43.21 92.67 -34.60
CA THR A 307 -43.79 92.90 -35.93
C THR A 307 -45.32 92.77 -35.87
N PRO A 308 -46.12 93.72 -36.44
CA PRO A 308 -47.57 93.61 -36.44
C PRO A 308 -48.08 92.43 -37.30
N ALA A 309 -49.12 91.75 -36.80
CA ALA A 309 -49.49 90.40 -37.23
C ALA A 309 -50.06 90.26 -38.65
N ALA A 310 -49.75 89.12 -39.31
CA ALA A 310 -50.45 88.63 -40.49
C ALA A 310 -50.42 87.08 -40.62
N ALA A 311 -51.59 86.50 -40.96
CA ALA A 311 -51.83 85.16 -41.53
C ALA A 311 -51.45 83.87 -40.74
N LEU A 312 -52.48 83.11 -40.32
CA LEU A 312 -52.40 81.67 -39.99
C LEU A 312 -52.77 80.80 -41.21
N VAL A 313 -52.14 79.63 -41.38
CA VAL A 313 -52.68 78.44 -42.09
C VAL A 313 -52.13 77.13 -41.47
N THR A 314 -52.93 76.06 -41.45
CA THR A 314 -52.67 74.65 -41.02
C THR A 314 -53.24 73.67 -42.10
N PRO A 315 -53.27 72.30 -42.03
CA PRO A 315 -53.02 71.34 -40.93
C PRO A 315 -52.38 69.94 -41.31
N SER A 316 -52.49 68.95 -40.38
CA SER A 316 -52.37 67.46 -40.52
C SER A 316 -50.99 66.82 -40.79
N ALA A 317 -50.48 65.77 -40.11
CA ALA A 317 -51.02 64.47 -39.58
C ALA A 317 -50.99 63.32 -40.62
N ALA A 318 -50.70 62.03 -40.32
CA ALA A 318 -50.06 61.32 -39.18
C ALA A 318 -49.80 59.83 -39.56
N GLY A 319 -49.02 59.04 -38.78
CA GLY A 319 -49.08 57.55 -38.82
C GLY A 319 -47.75 56.74 -38.74
N ALA A 320 -47.81 55.59 -38.05
CA ALA A 320 -46.88 54.43 -38.10
C ALA A 320 -47.70 53.16 -38.52
N PRO A 321 -47.23 51.87 -38.53
CA PRO A 321 -46.60 51.14 -37.41
C PRO A 321 -45.63 49.96 -37.81
N GLU A 322 -45.47 48.96 -36.92
CA GLU A 322 -44.56 47.78 -36.95
C GLU A 322 -45.15 46.52 -37.64
N VAL A 323 -44.31 45.47 -37.83
CA VAL A 323 -44.69 44.03 -38.00
C VAL A 323 -43.63 43.11 -37.34
N SER A 324 -43.98 41.87 -36.92
CA SER A 324 -43.16 40.94 -36.12
C SER A 324 -43.20 39.46 -36.54
N GLY A 325 -42.32 38.61 -35.96
CA GLY A 325 -42.41 37.13 -35.89
C GLY A 325 -41.18 36.33 -36.42
N THR A 326 -40.97 35.01 -36.16
CA THR A 326 -41.51 34.02 -35.17
C THR A 326 -40.79 32.63 -35.33
N ARG A 327 -40.97 31.66 -34.40
CA ARG A 327 -40.72 30.16 -34.49
C ARG A 327 -39.26 29.61 -34.49
N ASP A 328 -38.90 28.30 -34.48
CA ASP A 328 -39.30 26.96 -33.88
C ASP A 328 -38.24 25.89 -34.38
N THR A 329 -37.95 24.65 -33.91
CA THR A 329 -38.01 23.84 -32.64
C THR A 329 -37.18 22.51 -32.77
N SER A 330 -36.97 21.75 -31.67
CA SER A 330 -36.86 20.25 -31.51
C SER A 330 -35.68 19.35 -32.04
N GLU A 331 -35.05 18.60 -31.09
CA GLU A 331 -34.67 17.14 -31.01
C GLU A 331 -33.78 16.44 -32.11
N ASP A 332 -33.07 15.29 -31.95
CA ASP A 332 -33.31 13.97 -31.28
C ASP A 332 -32.03 13.02 -31.29
N ARG A 333 -32.01 11.84 -30.56
CA ARG A 333 -31.41 10.48 -30.89
C ARG A 333 -30.59 9.61 -29.86
N ASN A 334 -30.74 8.26 -30.02
CA ASN A 334 -30.23 6.99 -29.36
C ASN A 334 -28.68 6.72 -29.24
N GLY A 335 -28.11 5.65 -28.63
CA GLY A 335 -28.57 4.53 -27.73
C GLY A 335 -27.78 3.16 -27.79
N ILE A 336 -27.84 2.32 -26.71
CA ILE A 336 -27.57 0.82 -26.58
C ILE A 336 -26.12 0.22 -26.52
N PHE A 337 -25.80 -0.64 -25.51
CA PHE A 337 -25.25 -2.06 -25.59
C PHE A 337 -24.88 -2.73 -24.21
N ASP A 338 -24.34 -3.96 -24.20
CA ASP A 338 -24.53 -5.05 -23.17
C ASP A 338 -23.37 -5.45 -22.20
N ASN A 339 -23.75 -6.30 -21.21
CA ASN A 339 -23.03 -7.13 -20.21
C ASN A 339 -21.59 -7.66 -20.48
N VAL A 340 -20.86 -7.97 -19.38
CA VAL A 340 -20.32 -9.33 -19.04
C VAL A 340 -19.79 -9.41 -17.58
N ASP A 341 -19.77 -10.61 -17.00
CA ASP A 341 -19.33 -10.97 -15.62
C ASP A 341 -18.07 -11.85 -15.64
N VAL A 342 -17.19 -11.76 -14.62
CA VAL A 342 -15.94 -12.56 -14.47
C VAL A 342 -15.54 -12.71 -12.99
N GLY A 343 -15.12 -13.91 -12.57
CA GLY A 343 -14.65 -14.14 -11.20
C GLY A 343 -13.50 -15.15 -11.02
N GLU A 344 -12.84 -15.01 -9.85
CA GLU A 344 -12.03 -16.01 -9.11
C GLU A 344 -10.63 -16.45 -9.63
N ILE A 345 -9.94 -17.21 -8.77
CA ILE A 345 -8.66 -17.96 -8.91
C ILE A 345 -7.34 -17.17 -8.70
N ILE A 346 -6.84 -17.18 -7.45
CA ILE A 346 -5.41 -17.40 -7.10
C ILE A 346 -5.38 -18.24 -5.79
N GLY A 347 -4.45 -19.20 -5.65
CA GLY A 347 -4.15 -19.80 -4.34
C GLY A 347 -3.56 -21.22 -4.28
N GLY A 348 -3.66 -22.03 -5.33
CA GLY A 348 -3.37 -23.48 -5.26
C GLY A 348 -1.89 -23.92 -5.33
N LEU A 349 -0.93 -23.01 -5.48
CA LEU A 349 0.42 -23.33 -6.01
C LEU A 349 1.48 -23.75 -4.97
N ALA A 350 1.22 -23.64 -3.67
CA ALA A 350 2.23 -23.92 -2.64
C ALA A 350 2.55 -25.43 -2.44
N GLY A 351 1.58 -26.32 -2.72
CA GLY A 351 1.69 -27.75 -2.36
C GLY A 351 2.59 -28.59 -3.28
N GLU A 352 2.68 -28.25 -4.57
CA GLU A 352 3.33 -29.13 -5.57
C GLU A 352 4.87 -29.10 -5.49
N ALA A 353 5.45 -27.93 -5.20
CA ALA A 353 6.91 -27.77 -5.07
C ALA A 353 7.48 -28.66 -3.95
N LEU A 354 6.82 -28.69 -2.79
CA LEU A 354 7.22 -29.46 -1.63
C LEU A 354 7.21 -30.97 -1.92
N GLY A 355 6.21 -31.44 -2.67
CA GLY A 355 6.10 -32.84 -3.11
C GLY A 355 7.13 -33.26 -4.15
N TRP A 356 7.66 -32.34 -4.96
CA TRP A 356 8.76 -32.61 -5.89
C TRP A 356 10.10 -32.77 -5.16
N PHE A 357 10.42 -31.86 -4.23
CA PHE A 357 11.68 -31.90 -3.50
C PHE A 357 11.83 -33.18 -2.65
N MET A 358 10.77 -33.59 -1.94
CA MET A 358 10.81 -34.83 -1.16
C MET A 358 11.00 -36.09 -2.03
N LYS A 359 10.39 -36.15 -3.23
CA LYS A 359 10.60 -37.24 -4.19
C LYS A 359 12.00 -37.25 -4.83
N LYS A 360 12.69 -36.11 -4.83
CA LYS A 360 14.09 -35.95 -5.27
C LYS A 360 15.07 -36.38 -4.18
N ALA A 361 14.81 -36.01 -2.92
CA ALA A 361 15.58 -36.46 -1.75
C ALA A 361 15.49 -37.99 -1.55
N PHE A 362 14.29 -38.56 -1.65
CA PHE A 362 14.06 -40.02 -1.53
C PHE A 362 14.73 -40.86 -2.64
N LYS A 363 15.24 -40.22 -3.71
CA LYS A 363 16.01 -40.85 -4.80
C LYS A 363 17.53 -40.68 -4.68
N MET A 364 18.02 -40.20 -3.54
CA MET A 364 19.46 -40.04 -3.26
C MET A 364 19.95 -40.92 -2.08
N LYS A 365 19.15 -41.90 -1.64
CA LYS A 365 19.61 -43.14 -0.97
C LYS A 365 19.76 -44.23 -2.04
#